data_AF-A0A6V7W5G6-F1
#
_entry.id   AF-A0A6V7W5G6-F1
#
_cell.length_a   1.000
_cell.length_b   1.000
_cell.length_c   1.000
_cell.angle_alpha   90.00
_cell.angle_beta   90.00
_cell.angle_gamma   90.00
#
_symmetry.space_group_name_H-M   'P 1'
#
loop_
_entity.id
_entity.type
_entity.pdbx_description
1 polymer ?
#
loop_
_entity_poly.entity_id
_entity_poly.type
_entity_poly.pdbx_seq_one_letter_code
_entity_poly.pdbx_strand_id
1 'polypeptide(L)'
;MIQHKILLLTSNVGSLFENKGGCRKYWLSQITKEIILNCPSFVALHLQESGGKNYKLNAKEMPVLVDELQKRLASEGYVVSRCFLDIQCELIEEFTALSSLFFIHESAVKLVQQFNFKQRKFIPIVDSKYSQLILTSGLNRSGFVRKEKFSRDFWPSFRFGRKGFLHTRWKFDERIFDLINIHLFHDESNLNLLENPTLYSNNRKNAFNYVLQKFEKFNGGTIEGASNLFVFGDFNFRLDFASFVKKLTRQTNDRQILLCPPIVEQQTNSRSSTTSTSDLSTLDEEEISLLEQSTNSKNQFLSSSTDPSASSFRN
;
A
#
# COMPACT_ATOMS: atom_id res chain seq x y z
N MET A 1 -3.56 34.38 17.99
CA MET A 1 -3.12 32.97 18.07
C MET A 1 -3.06 32.41 16.65
N ILE A 2 -1.96 31.75 16.28
CA ILE A 2 -1.87 31.07 14.99
C ILE A 2 -2.74 29.81 15.06
N GLN A 3 -3.70 29.66 14.15
CA GLN A 3 -4.48 28.44 14.04
C GLN A 3 -3.72 27.42 13.20
N HIS A 4 -3.26 26.35 13.83
CA HIS A 4 -2.58 25.26 13.13
C HIS A 4 -3.59 24.32 12.48
N LYS A 5 -3.30 23.91 11.23
CA LYS A 5 -4.09 22.94 10.47
C LYS A 5 -3.27 21.68 10.18
N ILE A 6 -3.94 20.54 10.17
CA ILE A 6 -3.38 19.25 9.77
C ILE A 6 -4.07 18.84 8.47
N LEU A 7 -3.31 18.49 7.44
CA LEU A 7 -3.83 17.99 6.16
C LEU A 7 -3.45 16.52 6.00
N LEU A 8 -4.46 15.66 5.83
CA LEU A 8 -4.32 14.22 5.63
C LEU A 8 -4.70 13.88 4.19
N LEU A 9 -3.75 13.31 3.44
CA LEU A 9 -3.90 12.99 2.02
C LEU A 9 -3.54 11.53 1.79
N THR A 10 -4.30 10.85 0.94
CA THR A 10 -3.94 9.51 0.47
C THR A 10 -3.99 9.43 -1.05
N SER A 11 -3.06 8.68 -1.64
CA SER A 11 -3.04 8.40 -3.07
C SER A 11 -2.44 7.03 -3.34
N ASN A 12 -3.18 6.17 -4.03
CA ASN A 12 -2.58 5.02 -4.68
C ASN A 12 -1.78 5.56 -5.89
N VAL A 13 -0.48 5.32 -5.92
CA VAL A 13 0.45 5.93 -6.89
C VAL A 13 0.97 4.94 -7.92
N GLY A 14 0.39 3.74 -8.02
CA GLY A 14 0.94 2.68 -8.86
C GLY A 14 1.13 3.08 -10.32
N SER A 15 0.16 3.81 -10.88
CA SER A 15 0.18 4.29 -12.27
C SER A 15 1.24 5.37 -12.54
N LEU A 16 1.76 6.05 -11.52
CA LEU A 16 2.79 7.08 -11.68
C LEU A 16 4.12 6.50 -12.19
N PHE A 17 4.33 5.20 -12.00
CA PHE A 17 5.59 4.51 -12.34
C PHE A 17 5.50 3.74 -13.67
N GLU A 18 4.30 3.52 -14.19
CA GLU A 18 4.07 2.78 -15.44
C GLU A 18 4.21 3.67 -16.66
N ASN A 19 3.72 4.91 -16.56
CA ASN A 19 3.80 5.88 -17.63
C ASN A 19 4.80 6.99 -17.23
N LYS A 20 6.03 6.90 -17.74
CA LYS A 20 7.09 7.92 -17.52
C LYS A 20 6.75 9.31 -18.11
N GLY A 21 5.56 9.49 -18.67
CA GLY A 21 5.03 10.75 -19.20
C GLY A 21 4.42 11.71 -18.16
N GLY A 22 3.45 12.51 -18.62
CA GLY A 22 2.89 13.66 -17.88
C GLY A 22 2.14 13.36 -16.57
N CYS A 23 1.73 12.12 -16.31
CA CYS A 23 0.95 11.76 -15.12
C CYS A 23 1.67 12.13 -13.82
N ARG A 24 2.97 11.78 -13.68
CA ARG A 24 3.78 12.13 -12.51
C ARG A 24 3.89 13.64 -12.33
N LYS A 25 4.19 14.37 -13.42
CA LYS A 25 4.29 15.84 -13.39
C LYS A 25 2.97 16.50 -12.99
N TYR A 26 1.85 16.02 -13.53
CA TYR A 26 0.54 16.52 -13.20
C TYR A 26 0.17 16.23 -11.74
N TRP A 27 0.38 14.99 -11.28
CA TRP A 27 0.13 14.59 -9.90
C TRP A 27 0.95 15.43 -8.92
N LEU A 28 2.26 15.60 -9.17
CA LEU A 28 3.14 16.46 -8.38
C LEU A 28 2.63 17.91 -8.33
N SER A 29 2.17 18.44 -9.46
CA SER A 29 1.60 19.78 -9.52
C SER A 29 0.33 19.90 -8.68
N GLN A 30 -0.62 18.95 -8.81
CA GLN A 30 -1.89 18.99 -8.09
C GLN A 30 -1.70 18.78 -6.58
N ILE A 31 -0.87 17.83 -6.15
CA ILE A 31 -0.67 17.57 -4.72
C ILE A 31 0.03 18.75 -4.05
N THR A 32 1.00 19.37 -4.74
CA THR A 32 1.68 20.58 -4.25
C THR A 32 0.70 21.74 -4.15
N LYS A 33 -0.12 21.95 -5.19
CA LYS A 33 -1.16 22.99 -5.21
C LYS A 33 -2.14 22.81 -4.06
N GLU A 34 -2.61 21.59 -3.80
CA GLU A 34 -3.55 21.30 -2.72
C GLU A 34 -2.95 21.61 -1.34
N ILE A 35 -1.69 21.24 -1.12
CA ILE A 35 -0.97 21.56 0.12
C ILE A 35 -0.84 23.08 0.27
N ILE A 36 -0.40 23.79 -0.77
CA ILE A 36 -0.22 25.25 -0.72
C ILE A 36 -1.54 25.96 -0.43
N LEU A 37 -2.62 25.61 -1.14
CA LEU A 37 -3.93 26.26 -0.98
C LEU A 37 -4.50 26.12 0.44
N ASN A 38 -4.24 25.00 1.10
CA ASN A 38 -4.76 24.78 2.46
C ASN A 38 -3.86 25.38 3.56
N CYS A 39 -2.60 25.68 3.25
CA CYS A 39 -1.56 26.13 4.17
C CYS A 39 -1.51 25.35 5.51
N PRO A 40 -1.46 24.00 5.50
CA PRO A 40 -1.36 23.23 6.73
C PRO A 40 -0.01 23.42 7.44
N SER A 41 -0.04 23.34 8.76
CA SER A 41 1.18 23.32 9.57
C SER A 41 1.83 21.93 9.60
N PHE A 42 1.04 20.89 9.35
CA PHE A 42 1.47 19.49 9.29
C PHE A 42 0.74 18.78 8.15
N VAL A 43 1.48 18.12 7.27
CA VAL A 43 0.95 17.30 6.17
C VAL A 43 1.30 15.85 6.43
N ALA A 44 0.31 14.96 6.30
CA ALA A 44 0.51 13.52 6.17
C ALA A 44 0.03 13.08 4.79
N LEU A 45 0.94 12.50 4.00
CA LEU A 45 0.66 11.96 2.69
C LEU A 45 0.96 10.45 2.69
N HIS A 46 -0.09 9.65 2.64
CA HIS A 46 -0.05 8.21 2.57
C HIS A 46 -0.13 7.74 1.12
N LEU A 47 0.84 6.91 0.73
CA LEU A 47 0.96 6.39 -0.63
C LEU A 47 0.86 4.87 -0.61
N GLN A 48 0.13 4.32 -1.58
CA GLN A 48 0.02 2.88 -1.83
C GLN A 48 0.61 2.55 -3.20
N GLU A 49 1.05 1.30 -3.39
CA GLU A 49 1.67 0.83 -4.64
C GLU A 49 2.93 1.60 -5.04
N SER A 50 3.81 1.84 -4.07
CA SER A 50 5.15 2.39 -4.31
C SER A 50 5.89 1.54 -5.35
N GLY A 51 6.27 2.14 -6.48
CA GLY A 51 6.88 1.45 -7.62
C GLY A 51 5.91 0.83 -8.63
N GLY A 52 4.60 0.87 -8.39
CA GLY A 52 3.57 0.36 -9.31
C GLY A 52 3.57 -1.16 -9.49
N LYS A 53 3.10 -1.63 -10.65
CA LYS A 53 3.15 -3.06 -11.02
C LYS A 53 4.59 -3.56 -11.15
N ASN A 54 5.44 -2.79 -11.82
CA ASN A 54 6.86 -3.12 -12.02
C ASN A 54 7.75 -2.64 -10.86
N TYR A 55 7.30 -2.84 -9.62
CA TYR A 55 7.94 -2.28 -8.42
C TYR A 55 9.41 -2.70 -8.26
N LYS A 56 9.79 -3.90 -8.71
CA LYS A 56 11.19 -4.36 -8.67
C LYS A 56 12.13 -3.43 -9.46
N LEU A 57 11.65 -2.90 -10.59
CA LEU A 57 12.41 -1.99 -11.44
C LEU A 57 12.26 -0.52 -10.99
N ASN A 58 11.06 -0.16 -10.51
CA ASN A 58 10.66 1.21 -10.28
C ASN A 58 10.78 1.68 -8.82
N ALA A 59 11.05 0.79 -7.86
CA ALA A 59 11.23 1.12 -6.44
C ALA A 59 12.21 2.29 -6.22
N LYS A 60 13.30 2.34 -7.01
CA LYS A 60 14.31 3.40 -6.98
C LYS A 60 13.79 4.78 -7.40
N GLU A 61 12.65 4.88 -8.06
CA GLU A 61 12.02 6.15 -8.44
C GLU A 61 11.30 6.82 -7.27
N MET A 62 10.99 6.08 -6.20
CA MET A 62 10.30 6.63 -5.02
C MET A 62 11.13 7.71 -4.31
N PRO A 63 12.42 7.52 -3.99
CA PRO A 63 13.27 8.60 -3.46
C PRO A 63 13.30 9.84 -4.35
N VAL A 64 13.31 9.66 -5.68
CA VAL A 64 13.30 10.79 -6.64
C VAL A 64 11.98 11.56 -6.55
N LEU A 65 10.84 10.86 -6.47
CA LEU A 65 9.54 11.49 -6.28
C LEU A 65 9.46 12.29 -4.97
N VAL A 66 10.03 11.74 -3.89
CA VAL A 66 10.08 12.39 -2.57
C VAL A 66 10.96 13.63 -2.60
N ASP A 67 12.14 13.55 -3.22
CA ASP A 67 13.06 14.69 -3.38
C ASP A 67 12.40 15.84 -4.16
N GLU A 68 11.67 15.54 -5.24
CA GLU A 68 10.92 16.55 -6.00
C GLU A 68 9.83 17.21 -5.15
N LEU A 69 9.09 16.45 -4.34
CA LEU A 69 8.09 17.00 -3.41
C LEU A 69 8.74 17.88 -2.33
N GLN A 70 9.84 17.41 -1.72
CA GLN A 70 10.58 18.17 -0.71
C GLN A 70 11.04 19.51 -1.27
N LYS A 71 11.62 19.54 -2.48
CA LYS A 71 12.05 20.76 -3.15
C LYS A 71 10.91 21.74 -3.40
N ARG A 72 9.76 21.23 -3.87
CA ARG A 72 8.56 22.06 -4.12
C ARG A 72 7.96 22.65 -2.86
N LEU A 73 7.98 21.91 -1.75
CA LEU A 73 7.40 22.35 -0.49
C LEU A 73 8.37 23.19 0.35
N ALA A 74 9.69 23.05 0.14
CA ALA A 74 10.68 23.85 0.83
C ALA A 74 10.53 25.36 0.56
N SER A 75 10.18 25.76 -0.67
CA SER A 75 9.88 27.16 -1.01
C SER A 75 8.63 27.71 -0.31
N GLU A 76 7.79 26.82 0.21
CA GLU A 76 6.52 27.13 0.87
C GLU A 76 6.61 27.00 2.40
N GLY A 77 7.83 26.97 2.96
CA GLY A 77 8.08 26.96 4.40
C GLY A 77 8.03 25.57 5.06
N TYR A 78 7.90 24.48 4.29
CA TYR A 78 7.98 23.11 4.83
C TYR A 78 9.44 22.66 4.97
N VAL A 79 10.04 23.02 6.10
CA VAL A 79 11.47 22.85 6.37
C VAL A 79 11.85 21.48 6.93
N VAL A 80 10.88 20.68 7.37
CA VAL A 80 11.10 19.33 7.89
C VAL A 80 10.30 18.30 7.09
N SER A 81 10.92 17.15 6.81
CA SER A 81 10.20 15.95 6.35
C SER A 81 10.61 14.67 7.07
N ARG A 82 9.65 13.74 7.14
CA ARG A 82 9.85 12.36 7.60
C ARG A 82 9.19 11.44 6.58
N CYS A 83 9.98 10.63 5.89
CA CYS A 83 9.52 9.79 4.79
C CYS A 83 9.90 8.33 5.05
N PHE A 84 8.90 7.45 5.11
CA PHE A 84 9.08 6.01 5.30
C PHE A 84 8.62 5.32 4.03
N LEU A 85 9.56 4.75 3.28
CA LEU A 85 9.33 4.16 1.97
C LEU A 85 9.58 2.65 2.06
N ASP A 86 8.52 1.85 2.05
CA ASP A 86 8.65 0.39 2.00
C ASP A 86 8.90 -0.04 0.56
N ILE A 87 10.16 0.00 0.14
CA ILE A 87 10.61 -0.30 -1.23
C ILE A 87 11.58 -1.49 -1.32
N GLN A 88 11.85 -2.17 -0.19
CA GLN A 88 12.69 -3.37 -0.13
C GLN A 88 11.91 -4.61 -0.58
N CYS A 89 11.80 -4.77 -1.89
CA CYS A 89 10.94 -5.77 -2.49
C CYS A 89 11.47 -7.21 -2.39
N GLU A 90 12.72 -7.36 -1.96
CA GLU A 90 13.44 -8.60 -1.73
C GLU A 90 12.99 -9.25 -0.40
N LEU A 91 12.44 -8.45 0.53
CA LEU A 91 11.88 -8.92 1.80
C LEU A 91 10.42 -9.31 1.62
N ILE A 92 10.17 -10.35 0.81
CA ILE A 92 8.84 -10.76 0.33
C ILE A 92 7.81 -10.88 1.47
N GLU A 93 8.19 -11.47 2.61
CA GLU A 93 7.29 -11.68 3.76
C GLU A 93 6.93 -10.39 4.52
N GLU A 94 7.69 -9.31 4.35
CA GLU A 94 7.48 -8.04 5.05
C GLU A 94 7.06 -6.89 4.12
N PHE A 95 7.14 -7.10 2.81
CA PHE A 95 6.97 -6.05 1.81
C PHE A 95 5.48 -5.71 1.56
N THR A 96 5.16 -4.42 1.61
CA THR A 96 3.82 -3.85 1.50
C THR A 96 3.68 -2.79 0.40
N ALA A 97 4.79 -2.29 -0.17
CA ALA A 97 4.80 -1.17 -1.10
C ALA A 97 4.08 0.10 -0.59
N LEU A 98 3.93 0.25 0.74
CA LEU A 98 3.38 1.43 1.36
C LEU A 98 4.46 2.48 1.58
N SER A 99 4.11 3.75 1.39
CA SER A 99 4.96 4.86 1.80
C SER A 99 4.17 5.89 2.60
N SER A 100 4.79 6.49 3.60
CA SER A 100 4.19 7.59 4.38
C SER A 100 5.15 8.75 4.43
N LEU A 101 4.72 9.90 3.92
CA LEU A 101 5.48 11.14 3.86
C LEU A 101 4.84 12.16 4.78
N PHE A 102 5.64 12.80 5.61
CA PHE A 102 5.20 13.85 6.51
C PHE A 102 6.02 15.11 6.24
N PHE A 103 5.34 16.26 6.16
CA PHE A 103 5.97 17.56 5.96
C PHE A 103 5.48 18.54 7.03
N ILE A 104 6.40 19.30 7.62
CA ILE A 104 6.08 20.20 8.73
C ILE A 104 6.55 21.60 8.38
N HIS A 105 5.62 22.54 8.50
CA HIS A 105 5.87 23.95 8.26
C HIS A 105 6.71 24.56 9.39
N GLU A 106 7.60 25.50 9.08
CA GLU A 106 8.51 26.14 10.03
C GLU A 106 7.81 26.71 11.27
N SER A 107 6.58 27.21 11.09
CA SER A 107 5.75 27.78 12.16
C SER A 107 5.32 26.75 13.23
N ALA A 108 5.45 25.45 12.96
CA ALA A 108 4.98 24.39 13.86
C ALA A 108 6.07 23.42 14.31
N VAL A 109 7.32 23.54 13.82
CA VAL A 109 8.41 22.59 14.13
C VAL A 109 8.59 22.36 15.63
N LYS A 110 8.55 23.43 16.43
CA LYS A 110 8.71 23.36 17.89
C LYS A 110 7.55 22.68 18.62
N LEU A 111 6.40 22.57 17.96
CA LEU A 111 5.17 22.01 18.52
C LEU A 111 5.00 20.52 18.19
N VAL A 112 5.78 19.99 17.26
CA VAL A 112 5.65 18.61 16.76
C VAL A 112 6.72 17.70 17.37
N GLN A 113 6.28 16.55 17.86
CA GLN A 113 7.12 15.46 18.32
C GLN A 113 6.67 14.16 17.65
N GLN A 114 7.63 13.30 17.30
CA GLN A 114 7.34 11.97 16.76
C GLN A 114 7.54 10.91 17.84
N PHE A 115 6.58 10.01 17.99
CA PHE A 115 6.73 8.91 18.93
C PHE A 115 7.72 7.87 18.40
N ASN A 116 8.61 7.42 19.28
CA ASN A 116 9.45 6.26 19.04
C ASN A 116 8.85 5.04 19.75
N PHE A 117 8.30 4.10 18.98
CA PHE A 117 7.66 2.87 19.46
C PHE A 117 8.60 1.94 20.24
N LYS A 118 9.91 1.95 19.95
CA LYS A 118 10.89 1.12 20.67
C LYS A 118 11.26 1.73 22.02
N GLN A 119 11.47 3.04 22.04
CA GLN A 119 11.83 3.78 23.24
C GLN A 119 10.62 4.21 24.08
N ARG A 120 9.41 4.05 23.54
CA ARG A 120 8.13 4.45 24.13
C ARG A 120 8.10 5.90 24.62
N LYS A 121 8.63 6.81 23.80
CA LYS A 121 8.68 8.25 24.12
C LYS A 121 8.50 9.13 22.90
N PHE A 122 7.95 10.32 23.12
CA PHE A 122 7.93 11.38 22.10
C PHE A 122 9.31 12.01 21.97
N ILE A 123 9.82 12.03 20.75
CA ILE A 123 11.08 12.67 20.38
C ILE A 123 10.74 13.98 19.68
N PRO A 124 11.09 15.14 20.25
CA PRO A 124 10.87 16.40 19.57
C PRO A 124 11.73 16.49 18.32
N ILE A 125 11.21 17.17 17.31
CA ILE A 125 11.88 17.34 16.03
C ILE A 125 12.84 18.53 16.15
N VAL A 126 13.93 18.33 16.87
CA VAL A 126 14.93 19.37 17.19
C VAL A 126 16.28 18.92 16.68
N ASP A 127 16.47 18.89 15.36
CA ASP A 127 17.81 18.77 14.79
C ASP A 127 17.84 19.21 13.31
N SER A 128 18.78 20.07 12.96
CA SER A 128 19.05 20.46 11.56
C SER A 128 19.68 19.33 10.76
N LYS A 129 20.41 18.41 11.41
CA LYS A 129 21.06 17.25 10.75
C LYS A 129 20.08 16.21 10.23
N TYR A 130 18.87 16.18 10.80
CA TYR A 130 17.81 15.25 10.45
C TYR A 130 16.51 15.98 10.14
N SER A 131 16.55 17.23 9.68
CA SER A 131 15.33 17.94 9.25
C SER A 131 14.63 17.18 8.12
N GLN A 132 15.40 16.58 7.22
CA GLN A 132 14.96 15.65 6.20
C GLN A 132 15.37 14.22 6.58
N LEU A 133 14.41 13.32 6.76
CA LEU A 133 14.68 11.89 6.99
C LEU A 133 13.95 11.08 5.93
N ILE A 134 14.70 10.29 5.17
CA ILE A 134 14.14 9.31 4.23
C ILE A 134 14.65 7.93 4.62
N LEU A 135 13.76 7.06 5.05
CA LEU A 135 14.05 5.66 5.32
C LEU A 135 13.50 4.82 4.17
N THR A 136 14.40 4.23 3.40
CA THR A 136 14.10 3.28 2.31
C THR A 136 14.30 1.83 2.72
N SER A 137 14.90 1.60 3.88
CA SER A 137 15.22 0.27 4.37
C SER A 137 15.07 0.17 5.89
N GLY A 138 14.89 -1.05 6.39
CA GLY A 138 14.84 -1.32 7.82
C GLY A 138 13.69 -0.63 8.55
N LEU A 139 12.53 -0.42 7.90
CA LEU A 139 11.37 0.23 8.52
C LEU A 139 10.95 -0.48 9.81
N ASN A 140 10.91 -1.81 9.82
CA ASN A 140 10.64 -2.62 11.01
C ASN A 140 11.67 -2.42 12.15
N ARG A 141 12.85 -1.89 11.83
CA ARG A 141 13.93 -1.58 12.79
C ARG A 141 13.92 -0.11 13.25
N SER A 142 13.28 0.81 12.54
CA SER A 142 13.36 2.28 12.75
C SER A 142 12.84 2.75 14.12
N GLY A 143 11.82 2.10 14.68
CA GLY A 143 11.17 2.58 15.90
C GLY A 143 10.28 3.82 15.70
N PHE A 144 10.42 4.59 14.62
CA PHE A 144 9.54 5.73 14.30
C PHE A 144 8.32 5.37 13.43
N VAL A 145 8.30 4.14 12.93
CA VAL A 145 7.19 3.57 12.16
C VAL A 145 7.02 2.11 12.57
N ARG A 146 5.77 1.66 12.64
CA ARG A 146 5.42 0.24 12.67
C ARG A 146 4.90 -0.15 11.30
N LYS A 147 5.38 -1.26 10.77
CA LYS A 147 4.92 -1.83 9.51
C LYS A 147 4.45 -3.24 9.77
N GLU A 148 3.36 -3.63 9.14
CA GLU A 148 2.92 -5.02 9.14
C GLU A 148 2.25 -5.38 7.81
N LYS A 149 2.71 -6.48 7.21
CA LYS A 149 2.06 -7.12 6.06
C LYS A 149 0.98 -8.06 6.57
N PHE A 150 -0.17 -8.11 5.90
CA PHE A 150 -1.21 -9.07 6.28
C PHE A 150 -0.74 -10.51 6.02
N SER A 151 -0.97 -11.41 6.98
CA SER A 151 -0.70 -12.84 6.81
C SER A 151 -1.50 -13.41 5.64
N ARG A 152 -0.97 -14.47 5.03
CA ARG A 152 -1.69 -15.26 4.02
C ARG A 152 -3.00 -15.84 4.55
N ASP A 153 -3.09 -16.08 5.86
CA ASP A 153 -4.28 -16.64 6.48
C ASP A 153 -5.50 -15.71 6.41
N PHE A 154 -5.28 -14.41 6.18
CA PHE A 154 -6.38 -13.47 5.93
C PHE A 154 -7.11 -13.76 4.62
N TRP A 155 -6.41 -14.36 3.66
CA TRP A 155 -6.98 -14.72 2.37
C TRP A 155 -6.17 -15.83 1.69
N PRO A 156 -6.41 -17.11 2.03
CA PRO A 156 -5.61 -18.23 1.52
C PRO A 156 -5.64 -18.38 -0.01
N SER A 157 -6.76 -18.04 -0.66
CA SER A 157 -6.92 -18.08 -2.12
C SER A 157 -6.37 -16.85 -2.87
N PHE A 158 -6.05 -15.76 -2.17
CA PHE A 158 -5.50 -14.55 -2.80
C PHE A 158 -3.98 -14.66 -2.80
N ARG A 159 -3.41 -14.73 -4.00
CA ARG A 159 -1.96 -14.81 -4.17
C ARG A 159 -1.27 -13.58 -3.57
N PHE A 160 -0.05 -13.80 -3.10
CA PHE A 160 0.80 -12.90 -2.33
C PHE A 160 0.56 -11.40 -2.62
N GLY A 161 -0.22 -10.75 -1.75
CA GLY A 161 -0.49 -9.33 -1.84
C GLY A 161 0.53 -8.49 -1.08
N ARG A 162 0.97 -7.38 -1.67
CA ARG A 162 1.68 -6.29 -0.99
C ARG A 162 0.68 -5.46 -0.16
N LYS A 163 -0.05 -6.12 0.75
CA LYS A 163 -1.17 -5.55 1.51
C LYS A 163 -0.81 -5.52 3.00
N GLY A 164 -1.23 -4.48 3.70
CA GLY A 164 -0.81 -4.26 5.07
C GLY A 164 -1.07 -2.84 5.52
N PHE A 165 -0.31 -2.40 6.52
CA PHE A 165 -0.38 -1.03 7.02
C PHE A 165 0.96 -0.49 7.51
N LEU A 166 1.09 0.83 7.47
CA LEU A 166 2.11 1.59 8.21
C LEU A 166 1.43 2.40 9.31
N HIS A 167 2.04 2.45 10.48
CA HIS A 167 1.53 3.17 11.64
C HIS A 167 2.60 4.10 12.19
N THR A 168 2.24 5.37 12.31
CA THR A 168 3.06 6.41 12.96
C THR A 168 2.24 7.11 14.04
N ARG A 169 2.92 7.60 15.07
CA ARG A 169 2.30 8.35 16.17
C ARG A 169 3.01 9.66 16.36
N TRP A 170 2.23 10.72 16.56
CA TRP A 170 2.69 12.08 16.64
C TRP A 170 2.04 12.80 17.82
N LYS A 171 2.74 13.79 18.34
CA LYS A 171 2.21 14.79 19.26
C LYS A 171 2.37 16.15 18.59
N PHE A 172 1.28 16.90 18.46
CA PHE A 172 1.28 18.26 17.95
C PHE A 172 0.51 19.13 18.94
N ASP A 173 1.23 20.07 19.58
CA ASP A 173 0.63 21.04 20.50
C ASP A 173 -0.20 20.34 21.59
N GLU A 174 0.46 19.45 22.32
CA GLU A 174 -0.11 18.58 23.36
C GLU A 174 -1.13 17.52 22.90
N ARG A 175 -1.60 17.55 21.65
CA ARG A 175 -2.53 16.54 21.13
C ARG A 175 -1.80 15.38 20.50
N ILE A 176 -2.13 14.17 20.96
CA ILE A 176 -1.59 12.93 20.40
C ILE A 176 -2.54 12.41 19.33
N PHE A 177 -1.96 11.97 18.21
CA PHE A 177 -2.70 11.29 17.15
C PHE A 177 -1.87 10.19 16.49
N ASP A 178 -2.57 9.16 16.04
CA ASP A 178 -2.03 8.05 15.28
C ASP A 178 -2.51 8.13 13.84
N LEU A 179 -1.57 7.94 12.92
CA LEU A 179 -1.85 7.91 11.49
C LEU A 179 -1.53 6.52 10.96
N ILE A 180 -2.55 5.86 10.41
CA ILE A 180 -2.42 4.54 9.80
C ILE A 180 -2.66 4.64 8.29
N ASN A 181 -1.60 4.38 7.52
CA ASN A 181 -1.67 4.13 6.08
C ASN A 181 -2.11 2.69 5.88
N ILE A 182 -3.29 2.47 5.30
CA ILE A 182 -3.81 1.13 5.07
C ILE A 182 -3.88 0.82 3.57
N HIS A 183 -3.60 -0.43 3.21
CA HIS A 183 -3.87 -0.95 1.87
C HIS A 183 -4.51 -2.34 2.01
N LEU A 184 -5.84 -2.37 1.84
CA LEU A 184 -6.65 -3.58 1.95
C LEU A 184 -6.69 -4.36 0.62
N PHE A 185 -7.12 -5.61 0.70
CA PHE A 185 -7.24 -6.50 -0.45
C PHE A 185 -8.18 -5.95 -1.53
N HIS A 186 -7.74 -6.04 -2.79
CA HIS A 186 -8.58 -5.73 -3.95
C HIS A 186 -9.32 -6.97 -4.43
N ASP A 187 -10.32 -6.75 -5.28
CA ASP A 187 -11.02 -7.83 -5.96
C ASP A 187 -10.21 -8.30 -7.17
N GLU A 188 -10.43 -9.54 -7.62
CA GLU A 188 -9.83 -10.04 -8.87
C GLU A 188 -10.41 -9.32 -10.09
N SER A 189 -11.73 -9.09 -10.10
CA SER A 189 -12.43 -8.29 -11.10
C SER A 189 -13.70 -7.68 -10.51
N ASN A 190 -14.25 -6.65 -11.17
CA ASN A 190 -15.56 -6.10 -10.80
C ASN A 190 -16.71 -7.08 -11.09
N LEU A 191 -16.51 -8.06 -11.98
CA LEU A 191 -17.51 -9.10 -12.29
C LEU A 191 -17.55 -10.16 -11.18
N ASN A 192 -16.40 -10.56 -10.65
CA ASN A 192 -16.31 -11.54 -9.55
C ASN A 192 -16.97 -10.99 -8.28
N LEU A 193 -16.97 -9.65 -8.10
CA LEU A 193 -17.70 -8.99 -7.02
C LEU A 193 -19.22 -9.19 -7.13
N LEU A 194 -19.79 -9.22 -8.34
CA LEU A 194 -21.22 -9.47 -8.53
C LEU A 194 -21.59 -10.91 -8.17
N GLU A 195 -20.70 -11.86 -8.45
CA GLU A 195 -20.91 -13.27 -8.12
C GLU A 195 -20.72 -13.56 -6.63
N ASN A 196 -19.78 -12.87 -5.96
CA ASN A 196 -19.41 -13.13 -4.56
C ASN A 196 -19.23 -11.84 -3.72
N PRO A 197 -20.26 -10.99 -3.58
CA PRO A 197 -20.12 -9.66 -2.98
C PRO A 197 -19.70 -9.68 -1.50
N THR A 198 -20.09 -10.73 -0.78
CA THR A 198 -19.80 -10.91 0.65
C THR A 198 -18.38 -11.40 0.92
N LEU A 199 -17.79 -12.20 0.02
CA LEU A 199 -16.46 -12.76 0.22
C LEU A 199 -15.40 -11.65 0.30
N TYR A 200 -15.34 -10.80 -0.73
CA TYR A 200 -14.32 -9.75 -0.81
C TYR A 200 -14.50 -8.68 0.27
N SER A 201 -15.74 -8.30 0.56
CA SER A 201 -16.05 -7.34 1.63
C SER A 201 -15.73 -7.88 3.03
N ASN A 202 -15.99 -9.16 3.30
CA ASN A 202 -15.64 -9.79 4.58
C ASN A 202 -14.13 -9.87 4.79
N ASN A 203 -13.35 -10.19 3.75
CA ASN A 203 -11.90 -10.22 3.87
C ASN A 203 -11.31 -8.84 4.17
N ARG A 204 -11.81 -7.78 3.50
CA ARG A 204 -11.45 -6.40 3.83
C ARG A 204 -11.85 -6.03 5.25
N LYS A 205 -13.05 -6.41 5.70
CA LYS A 205 -13.53 -6.20 7.08
C LYS A 205 -12.62 -6.90 8.09
N ASN A 206 -12.23 -8.14 7.85
CA ASN A 206 -11.36 -8.92 8.74
C ASN A 206 -9.96 -8.28 8.83
N ALA A 207 -9.38 -7.89 7.69
CA ALA A 207 -8.11 -7.18 7.66
C ALA A 207 -8.17 -5.83 8.37
N PHE A 208 -9.26 -5.07 8.18
CA PHE A 208 -9.45 -3.79 8.87
C PHE A 208 -9.61 -3.97 10.39
N ASN A 209 -10.42 -4.94 10.81
CA ASN A 209 -10.56 -5.31 12.22
C ASN A 209 -9.22 -5.71 12.84
N TYR A 210 -8.38 -6.42 12.11
CA TYR A 210 -7.03 -6.76 12.56
C TYR A 210 -6.16 -5.53 12.81
N VAL A 211 -6.20 -4.54 11.91
CA VAL A 211 -5.50 -3.26 12.11
C VAL A 211 -5.99 -2.56 13.38
N LEU A 212 -7.31 -2.49 13.58
CA LEU A 212 -7.90 -1.90 14.79
C LEU A 212 -7.49 -2.66 16.05
N GLN A 213 -7.51 -3.99 16.04
CA GLN A 213 -7.04 -4.81 17.17
C GLN A 213 -5.54 -4.61 17.46
N LYS A 214 -4.71 -4.45 16.42
CA LYS A 214 -3.27 -4.17 16.59
C LYS A 214 -3.03 -2.78 17.16
N PHE A 215 -3.84 -1.81 16.78
CA PHE A 215 -3.85 -0.49 17.38
C PHE A 215 -4.28 -0.56 18.85
N GLU A 216 -5.40 -1.19 19.16
CA GLU A 216 -5.92 -1.32 20.53
C GLU A 216 -4.97 -2.12 21.43
N LYS A 217 -4.38 -3.22 20.95
CA LYS A 217 -3.37 -3.97 21.71
C LYS A 217 -2.15 -3.10 22.05
N PHE A 218 -1.82 -2.16 21.18
CA PHE A 218 -0.75 -1.21 21.46
C PHE A 218 -1.21 -0.08 22.38
N ASN A 219 -2.42 0.45 22.20
CA ASN A 219 -2.88 1.71 22.82
C ASN A 219 -3.69 1.51 24.12
N GLY A 220 -4.50 0.45 24.20
CA GLY A 220 -5.49 0.12 25.24
C GLY A 220 -4.93 -0.27 26.61
N GLY A 221 -3.83 0.36 27.01
CA GLY A 221 -3.15 0.16 28.30
C GLY A 221 -1.88 1.01 28.42
N THR A 222 -1.77 2.09 27.65
CA THR A 222 -0.54 2.91 27.59
C THR A 222 -0.59 4.07 28.58
N ILE A 223 0.53 4.29 29.28
CA ILE A 223 0.77 5.45 30.16
C ILE A 223 0.94 6.73 29.31
N GLU A 224 1.18 6.55 28.01
CA GLU A 224 1.54 7.60 27.06
C GLU A 224 0.37 8.47 26.57
N GLY A 225 -0.87 8.19 27.02
CA GLY A 225 -2.04 9.05 26.83
C GLY A 225 -3.00 8.61 25.72
N ALA A 226 -4.27 9.04 25.83
CA ALA A 226 -5.27 8.82 24.81
C ALA A 226 -4.89 9.54 23.50
N SER A 227 -5.15 8.89 22.36
CA SER A 227 -4.74 9.37 21.04
C SER A 227 -5.92 9.39 20.08
N ASN A 228 -5.93 10.37 19.19
CA ASN A 228 -6.88 10.44 18.08
C ASN A 228 -6.39 9.53 16.94
N LEU A 229 -7.16 8.49 16.62
CA LEU A 229 -6.82 7.59 15.53
C LEU A 229 -7.38 8.10 14.20
N PHE A 230 -6.50 8.26 13.21
CA PHE A 230 -6.87 8.48 11.82
C PHE A 230 -6.39 7.30 10.98
N VAL A 231 -7.32 6.59 10.37
CA VAL A 231 -7.02 5.53 9.40
C VAL A 231 -7.46 5.99 8.02
N PHE A 232 -6.51 6.09 7.10
CA PHE A 232 -6.77 6.52 5.72
C PHE A 232 -5.75 5.90 4.78
N GLY A 233 -6.18 5.63 3.56
CA GLY A 233 -5.42 4.78 2.66
C GLY A 233 -6.28 4.24 1.52
N ASP A 234 -5.80 3.18 0.90
CA ASP A 234 -6.57 2.42 -0.06
C ASP A 234 -7.35 1.31 0.65
N PHE A 235 -8.59 1.61 1.02
CA PHE A 235 -9.51 0.64 1.59
C PHE A 235 -9.98 -0.40 0.58
N ASN A 236 -9.81 -0.17 -0.73
CA ASN A 236 -10.35 -1.02 -1.79
C ASN A 236 -11.86 -1.32 -1.65
N PHE A 237 -12.62 -0.47 -0.96
CA PHE A 237 -14.07 -0.60 -0.89
C PHE A 237 -14.67 -0.32 -2.26
N ARG A 238 -15.55 -1.20 -2.69
CA ARG A 238 -16.25 -1.08 -3.96
C ARG A 238 -17.69 -0.68 -3.73
N LEU A 239 -18.25 0.03 -4.69
CA LEU A 239 -19.67 0.29 -4.75
C LEU A 239 -20.41 -1.03 -4.94
N ASP A 240 -21.51 -1.24 -4.20
CA ASP A 240 -22.45 -2.32 -4.50
C ASP A 240 -23.16 -2.00 -5.82
N PHE A 241 -22.56 -2.45 -6.91
CA PHE A 241 -22.98 -2.12 -8.26
C PHE A 241 -24.39 -2.63 -8.55
N ALA A 242 -24.75 -3.82 -8.09
CA ALA A 242 -26.09 -4.38 -8.28
C ALA A 242 -27.15 -3.51 -7.61
N SER A 243 -26.96 -3.15 -6.34
CA SER A 243 -27.88 -2.26 -5.64
C SER A 243 -27.92 -0.86 -6.25
N PHE A 244 -26.77 -0.34 -6.71
CA PHE A 244 -26.68 0.96 -7.37
C PHE A 244 -27.45 0.98 -8.69
N VAL A 245 -27.22 0.01 -9.58
CA VAL A 245 -27.96 -0.11 -10.85
C VAL A 245 -29.44 -0.28 -10.57
N LYS A 246 -29.84 -1.20 -9.68
CA LYS A 246 -31.24 -1.40 -9.28
C LYS A 246 -31.89 -0.11 -8.76
N LYS A 247 -31.13 0.77 -8.09
CA LYS A 247 -31.61 2.07 -7.62
C LYS A 247 -31.78 3.08 -8.77
N LEU A 248 -30.86 3.10 -9.73
CA LEU A 248 -30.94 3.95 -10.92
C LEU A 248 -32.06 3.51 -11.87
N THR A 249 -32.33 2.21 -11.97
CA THR A 249 -33.29 1.62 -12.90
C THR A 249 -34.69 1.39 -12.30
N ARG A 250 -34.98 1.88 -11.08
CA ARG A 250 -36.29 1.66 -10.41
C ARG A 250 -37.50 2.11 -11.24
N GLN A 251 -37.30 3.08 -12.12
CA GLN A 251 -38.35 3.67 -12.96
C GLN A 251 -38.25 3.23 -14.43
N THR A 252 -37.31 2.35 -14.77
CA THR A 252 -37.20 1.82 -16.13
C THR A 252 -38.06 0.58 -16.26
N ASN A 253 -38.80 0.48 -17.35
CA ASN A 253 -39.54 -0.74 -17.67
C ASN A 253 -38.57 -1.82 -18.13
N ASP A 254 -38.75 -3.05 -17.65
CA ASP A 254 -38.04 -4.22 -18.18
C ASP A 254 -38.34 -4.34 -19.68
N ARG A 255 -37.31 -4.23 -20.51
CA ARG A 255 -37.40 -4.55 -21.94
C ARG A 255 -36.80 -5.93 -22.14
N GLN A 256 -37.61 -6.88 -22.59
CA GLN A 256 -37.09 -8.12 -23.14
C GLN A 256 -36.26 -7.78 -24.38
N ILE A 257 -34.95 -8.01 -24.29
CA ILE A 257 -34.10 -8.03 -25.46
C ILE A 257 -34.42 -9.35 -26.16
N LEU A 258 -35.22 -9.30 -27.22
CA LEU A 258 -35.33 -10.39 -28.17
C LEU A 258 -33.96 -10.53 -28.84
N LEU A 259 -33.14 -11.43 -28.32
CA LEU A 259 -31.95 -11.88 -29.03
C LEU A 259 -32.45 -12.48 -30.34
N CYS A 260 -32.04 -11.90 -31.48
CA CYS A 260 -32.33 -12.51 -32.78
C CYS A 260 -31.88 -13.97 -32.72
N PRO A 261 -32.73 -14.93 -33.13
CA PRO A 261 -32.28 -16.31 -33.24
C PRO A 261 -31.03 -16.35 -34.12
N PRO A 262 -30.05 -17.21 -33.80
CA PRO A 262 -28.85 -17.33 -34.61
C PRO A 262 -29.26 -17.57 -36.05
N ILE A 263 -28.75 -16.74 -36.96
CA ILE A 263 -28.90 -16.94 -38.40
C ILE A 263 -28.35 -18.35 -38.65
N VAL A 264 -29.23 -19.25 -39.09
CA VAL A 264 -28.80 -20.56 -39.60
C VAL A 264 -27.99 -20.24 -40.85
N GLU A 265 -26.66 -20.29 -40.72
CA GLU A 265 -25.76 -20.21 -41.86
C GLU A 265 -26.11 -21.37 -42.80
N GLN A 266 -26.81 -21.06 -43.89
CA GLN A 266 -26.76 -21.91 -45.06
C GLN A 266 -25.30 -21.95 -45.52
N GLN A 267 -24.72 -23.15 -45.51
CA GLN A 267 -23.38 -23.40 -46.01
C GLN A 267 -23.28 -22.88 -47.45
N THR A 268 -22.66 -21.72 -47.60
CA THR A 268 -22.07 -21.29 -48.86
C THR A 268 -20.58 -21.16 -48.66
N ASN A 269 -19.86 -22.14 -49.21
CA ASN A 269 -18.41 -22.17 -49.31
C ASN A 269 -17.84 -20.87 -49.90
N SER A 270 -17.07 -20.10 -49.14
CA SER A 270 -15.94 -19.34 -49.69
C SER A 270 -14.98 -18.80 -48.62
N ARG A 271 -13.76 -19.35 -48.64
CA ARG A 271 -12.43 -18.74 -48.41
C ARG A 271 -12.21 -17.77 -47.23
N SER A 272 -11.55 -18.33 -46.22
CA SER A 272 -10.45 -17.78 -45.40
C SER A 272 -9.97 -16.33 -45.64
N SER A 273 -10.05 -15.51 -44.59
CA SER A 273 -9.08 -14.45 -44.31
C SER A 273 -8.90 -14.32 -42.79
N THR A 274 -7.76 -14.79 -42.29
CA THR A 274 -7.29 -14.63 -40.91
C THR A 274 -6.97 -13.17 -40.63
N THR A 275 -7.67 -12.57 -39.66
CA THR A 275 -7.23 -11.34 -38.98
C THR A 275 -7.12 -11.65 -37.50
N SER A 276 -5.88 -11.71 -37.01
CA SER A 276 -5.53 -11.95 -35.62
C SER A 276 -5.69 -10.65 -34.83
N THR A 277 -6.73 -10.56 -34.01
CA THR A 277 -6.83 -9.59 -32.91
C THR A 277 -6.12 -10.16 -31.69
N SER A 278 -5.09 -9.46 -31.26
CA SER A 278 -4.24 -9.75 -30.10
C SER A 278 -5.01 -9.59 -28.79
N ASP A 279 -5.22 -10.69 -28.07
CA ASP A 279 -5.67 -10.67 -26.68
C ASP A 279 -4.56 -10.15 -25.76
N LEU A 280 -4.93 -9.16 -24.95
CA LEU A 280 -4.11 -8.52 -23.94
C LEU A 280 -4.29 -9.26 -22.61
N SER A 281 -3.60 -10.39 -22.43
CA SER A 281 -3.48 -11.07 -21.15
C SER A 281 -2.05 -11.55 -20.93
N THR A 282 -1.19 -10.64 -20.46
CA THR A 282 0.12 -11.01 -19.90
C THR A 282 0.16 -10.58 -18.44
N LEU A 283 -0.25 -11.51 -17.58
CA LEU A 283 0.09 -11.52 -16.16
C LEU A 283 0.80 -12.86 -15.86
N ASP A 284 1.94 -12.73 -15.19
CA ASP A 284 2.55 -13.71 -14.27
C ASP A 284 3.35 -14.91 -14.81
N GLU A 285 4.10 -14.78 -15.93
CA GLU A 285 5.12 -15.78 -16.28
C GLU A 285 6.48 -15.56 -15.58
N GLU A 286 6.85 -14.31 -15.25
CA GLU A 286 8.14 -14.02 -14.59
C GLU A 286 8.17 -14.35 -13.09
N GLU A 287 7.01 -14.51 -12.44
CA GLU A 287 6.96 -14.89 -11.02
C GLU A 287 7.20 -16.39 -10.80
N ILE A 288 6.93 -17.22 -11.82
CA ILE A 288 7.09 -18.67 -11.77
C ILE A 288 8.57 -19.08 -11.97
N SER A 289 9.31 -18.39 -12.84
CA SER A 289 10.69 -18.78 -13.20
C SER A 289 11.69 -18.63 -12.05
N LEU A 290 11.47 -17.69 -11.13
CA LEU A 290 12.30 -17.50 -9.94
C LEU A 290 12.01 -18.54 -8.83
N LEU A 291 10.81 -19.13 -8.83
CA LEU A 291 10.43 -20.19 -7.89
C LEU A 291 11.06 -21.53 -8.27
N GLU A 292 11.16 -21.85 -9.57
CA GLU A 292 11.81 -23.08 -10.06
C GLU A 292 13.33 -23.10 -9.81
N GLN A 293 13.98 -21.94 -9.79
CA GLN A 293 15.40 -21.85 -9.46
C GLN A 293 15.67 -21.98 -7.95
N SER A 294 14.74 -21.56 -7.09
CA SER A 294 14.90 -21.66 -5.62
C SER A 294 14.61 -23.06 -5.07
N THR A 295 13.69 -23.81 -5.68
CA THR A 295 13.37 -25.20 -5.29
C THR A 295 14.46 -26.19 -5.72
N ASN A 296 15.10 -25.97 -6.88
CA ASN A 296 16.18 -26.85 -7.36
C ASN A 296 17.48 -26.76 -6.55
N SER A 297 17.77 -25.63 -5.88
CA SER A 297 18.97 -25.51 -5.03
C SER A 297 18.82 -26.15 -3.64
N LYS A 298 17.61 -26.55 -3.22
CA LYS A 298 17.38 -27.20 -1.92
C LYS A 298 17.41 -28.73 -1.96
N ASN A 299 17.42 -29.35 -3.15
CA ASN A 299 17.41 -30.81 -3.32
C ASN A 299 18.79 -31.43 -3.61
N GLN A 300 19.90 -30.69 -3.47
CA GLN A 300 21.26 -31.20 -3.73
C GLN A 300 22.14 -31.44 -2.50
N PHE A 301 21.60 -31.39 -1.28
CA PHE A 301 22.36 -31.69 -0.05
C PHE A 301 21.63 -32.70 0.85
N LEU A 302 21.27 -33.87 0.32
CA LEU A 302 20.95 -35.03 1.17
C LEU A 302 21.07 -36.33 0.37
N SER A 303 22.30 -36.84 0.21
CA SER A 303 22.54 -38.27 0.04
C SER A 303 23.99 -38.64 0.35
N SER A 304 24.17 -39.80 0.99
CA SER A 304 25.39 -40.39 1.58
C SER A 304 25.76 -39.81 2.95
N SER A 305 25.89 -40.58 4.03
CA SER A 305 26.51 -41.90 4.14
C SER A 305 25.89 -42.80 5.21
N THR A 306 26.02 -44.09 4.94
CA THR A 306 25.80 -45.27 5.79
C THR A 306 26.63 -45.30 7.07
N ASP A 307 25.98 -45.61 8.20
CA ASP A 307 26.55 -46.35 9.35
C ASP A 307 26.81 -47.82 8.93
N PRO A 308 27.60 -48.68 9.63
CA PRO A 308 27.91 -48.62 11.07
C PRO A 308 29.34 -49.07 11.49
N SER A 309 29.75 -48.78 12.73
CA SER A 309 30.29 -49.82 13.65
C SER A 309 30.62 -49.27 15.04
N ALA A 310 30.37 -50.13 16.02
CA ALA A 310 30.56 -49.92 17.44
C ALA A 310 32.01 -50.19 17.88
N SER A 311 32.51 -49.42 18.85
CA SER A 311 33.33 -49.94 19.96
C SER A 311 33.61 -48.86 21.01
N SER A 312 33.31 -49.17 22.26
CA SER A 312 33.98 -48.81 23.53
C SER A 312 34.94 -47.60 23.56
N PHE A 313 34.81 -46.73 24.56
CA PHE A 313 35.64 -46.77 25.76
C PHE A 313 35.14 -45.77 26.82
N ARG A 314 35.26 -46.18 28.09
CA ARG A 314 35.08 -45.39 29.30
C ARG A 314 36.20 -44.34 29.43
N ASN A 315 35.86 -43.12 29.81
CA ASN A 315 36.18 -42.46 31.08
C ASN A 315 35.72 -41.00 31.01
#